data_AF-U9SWH9-F1
#
_entry.id   AF-U9SWH9-F1
#
_cell.length_a   1.000
_cell.length_b   1.000
_cell.length_c   1.000
_cell.angle_alpha   90.00
_cell.angle_beta   90.00
_cell.angle_gamma   90.00
#
_symmetry.space_group_name_H-M   'P 1'
#
loop_
_entity.id
_entity.type
_entity.pdbx_description
1 polymer ?
#
loop_
_entity_poly.entity_id
_entity_poly.type
_entity_poly.pdbx_seq_one_letter_code
_entity_poly.pdbx_strand_id
1 'polypeptide(L)'
;MPSTDSYDPEVLIRDLDENATENVVDFLNSHFRELEDLENLNSTLVELKENEQSQNEKRIQTQAKTSKVLQQALDSFNVTVNELENLQATRMELEDALADHCSIVVSEKPIEDSENETLMKKLVKLQQQVDSLERSKQYLKVLVVADELSTNAKQLIEKSPQKSLVPYTQLAHLARNIKSNSKEAGHAVSHLDTYLQQCVDTLWEDMKNRLTKKFKQTLDAFNWPTPIKVPYPPNTTDKFSAFRKAFTELLLLQRPADVEEVSKPLESKNSKEDNVLLPPLLPMQIMVEPLIVRFRYHFDSKRPTNRIDKPEWYFSHVITTIREHSPFLTGAVQAIVDDAGFEKYHAKNEFIRCLLVAVTRKLNNSVPTLLNSPQIFSHTVFETLQFDQTLRELHMYTPPGQDEWGGCVEVFTGKKEWFKAWLKVEKTCMYISVLMTKSYVSCG
;
A
#
# COMPACT_ATOMS: atom_id res chain seq x y z
N MET A 1 28.81 32.90 -56.52
CA MET A 1 28.05 33.64 -57.54
C MET A 1 26.84 34.24 -56.85
N PRO A 2 26.75 35.58 -56.83
CA PRO A 2 26.02 36.28 -57.89
C PRO A 2 26.92 37.20 -58.71
N SER A 3 26.45 37.45 -59.93
CA SER A 3 27.02 38.26 -61.01
C SER A 3 27.16 39.72 -60.61
N THR A 4 28.40 40.22 -60.59
CA THR A 4 28.68 41.65 -60.65
C THR A 4 28.61 42.07 -62.11
N ASP A 5 27.45 42.55 -62.54
CA ASP A 5 27.32 43.29 -63.79
C ASP A 5 28.23 44.52 -63.72
N SER A 6 29.13 44.60 -64.70
CA SER A 6 30.04 45.72 -64.90
C SER A 6 29.22 46.96 -65.25
N TYR A 7 28.89 47.76 -64.25
CA TYR A 7 28.38 49.12 -64.44
C TYR A 7 29.46 49.95 -65.11
N ASP A 8 29.33 50.13 -66.42
CA ASP A 8 30.25 50.91 -67.24
C ASP A 8 30.10 52.41 -66.92
N PRO A 9 31.12 53.05 -66.30
CA PRO A 9 31.04 54.47 -65.92
C PRO A 9 30.88 55.41 -67.11
N GLU A 10 31.18 54.97 -68.34
CA GLU A 10 31.11 55.80 -69.54
C GLU A 10 29.66 56.15 -69.94
N VAL A 11 28.68 55.30 -69.61
CA VAL A 11 27.26 55.55 -69.93
C VAL A 11 26.69 56.67 -69.06
N LEU A 12 27.06 56.70 -67.78
CA LEU A 12 26.61 57.72 -66.83
C LEU A 12 27.18 59.12 -67.12
N ILE A 13 28.35 59.19 -67.76
CA ILE A 13 29.01 60.46 -68.10
C ILE A 13 28.39 61.07 -69.37
N ARG A 14 27.95 60.25 -70.34
CA ARG A 14 27.29 60.75 -71.57
C ARG A 14 25.92 61.39 -71.32
N ASP A 15 25.11 60.80 -70.44
CA ASP A 15 23.77 61.32 -70.12
C ASP A 15 23.80 62.67 -69.35
N LEU A 16 24.93 63.00 -68.72
CA LEU A 16 25.12 64.28 -68.02
C LEU A 16 25.45 65.43 -68.98
N ASP A 17 26.05 65.15 -70.15
CA ASP A 17 26.55 66.16 -71.09
C ASP A 17 25.43 66.70 -72.01
N GLU A 18 24.52 65.84 -72.48
CA GLU A 18 23.35 66.25 -73.27
C GLU A 18 22.38 67.13 -72.46
N ASN A 19 22.12 66.76 -71.21
CA ASN A 19 21.18 67.48 -70.33
C ASN A 19 21.74 68.83 -69.83
N ALA A 20 23.07 68.97 -69.78
CA ALA A 20 23.74 70.23 -69.46
C ALA A 20 23.63 71.23 -70.62
N THR A 21 23.76 70.77 -71.87
CA THR A 21 23.67 71.65 -73.04
C THR A 21 22.26 72.20 -73.28
N GLU A 22 21.21 71.39 -73.05
CA GLU A 22 19.81 71.82 -73.16
C GLU A 22 19.44 72.90 -72.11
N ASN A 23 19.91 72.75 -70.86
CA ASN A 23 19.73 73.75 -69.80
C ASN A 23 20.42 75.09 -70.08
N VAL A 24 21.59 75.07 -70.74
CA VAL A 24 22.32 76.31 -71.09
C VAL A 24 21.58 77.08 -72.18
N VAL A 25 20.99 76.38 -73.16
CA VAL A 25 20.20 77.00 -74.23
C VAL A 25 18.92 77.64 -73.67
N ASP A 26 18.21 76.96 -72.79
CA ASP A 26 17.02 77.51 -72.12
C ASP A 26 17.34 78.69 -71.19
N PHE A 27 18.48 78.64 -70.51
CA PHE A 27 18.97 79.75 -69.68
C PHE A 27 19.28 80.99 -70.52
N LEU A 28 19.96 80.83 -71.66
CA LEU A 28 20.27 81.96 -72.56
C LEU A 28 19.00 82.55 -73.19
N ASN A 29 18.08 81.70 -73.65
CA ASN A 29 16.80 82.15 -74.25
C ASN A 29 15.84 82.80 -73.23
N SER A 30 15.99 82.51 -71.93
CA SER A 30 15.18 83.15 -70.88
C SER A 30 15.72 84.51 -70.44
N HIS A 31 17.02 84.78 -70.57
CA HIS A 31 17.67 86.03 -70.15
C HIS A 31 17.85 87.06 -71.27
N PHE A 32 17.80 86.63 -72.54
CA PHE A 32 17.94 87.52 -73.70
C PHE A 32 16.82 87.26 -74.72
N ARG A 33 15.78 88.10 -74.73
CA ARG A 33 14.63 87.96 -75.65
C ARG A 33 14.58 89.09 -76.69
N GLU A 34 15.05 90.28 -76.34
CA GLU A 34 15.11 91.45 -77.22
C GLU A 34 16.54 92.04 -77.27
N LEU A 35 16.86 92.86 -78.28
CA LEU A 35 18.22 93.39 -78.48
C LEU A 35 18.67 94.31 -77.33
N GLU A 36 17.73 94.95 -76.64
CA GLU A 36 17.95 95.82 -75.48
C GLU A 36 18.35 95.02 -74.22
N ASP A 37 18.02 93.72 -74.16
CA ASP A 37 18.42 92.84 -73.04
C ASP A 37 19.93 92.55 -73.01
N LEU A 38 20.67 92.86 -74.10
CA LEU A 38 22.13 92.78 -74.10
C LEU A 38 22.78 93.74 -73.11
N GLU A 39 22.10 94.80 -72.65
CA GLU A 39 22.61 95.65 -71.57
C GLU A 39 22.74 94.87 -70.24
N ASN A 40 21.92 93.84 -70.04
CA ASN A 40 21.93 92.98 -68.85
C ASN A 40 22.97 91.84 -68.93
N LEU A 41 23.66 91.67 -70.07
CA LEU A 41 24.67 90.63 -70.30
C LEU A 41 25.80 90.68 -69.26
N ASN A 42 26.21 91.88 -68.87
CA ASN A 42 27.29 92.05 -67.90
C ASN A 42 26.86 91.61 -66.49
N SER A 43 25.60 91.83 -66.13
CA SER A 43 25.04 91.41 -64.83
C SER A 43 24.88 89.89 -64.73
N THR A 44 24.40 89.25 -65.79
CA THR A 44 24.25 87.79 -65.88
C THR A 44 25.59 87.07 -65.95
N LEU A 45 26.61 87.65 -66.60
CA LEU A 45 27.99 87.13 -66.54
C LEU A 45 28.58 87.18 -65.13
N VAL A 46 28.30 88.25 -64.37
CA VAL A 46 28.72 88.35 -62.97
C VAL A 46 28.00 87.30 -62.12
N GLU A 47 26.69 87.12 -62.29
CA GLU A 47 25.90 86.12 -61.57
C GLU A 47 26.36 84.69 -61.89
N LEU A 48 26.64 84.37 -63.16
CA LEU A 48 27.17 83.07 -63.56
C LEU A 48 28.55 82.79 -62.94
N LYS A 49 29.42 83.80 -62.89
CA LYS A 49 30.74 83.68 -62.29
C LYS A 49 30.67 83.50 -60.77
N GLU A 50 29.77 84.23 -60.11
CA GLU A 50 29.50 84.06 -58.68
C GLU A 50 28.88 82.68 -58.38
N ASN A 51 28.00 82.17 -59.24
CA ASN A 51 27.40 80.85 -59.10
C ASN A 51 28.43 79.73 -59.34
N GLU A 52 29.28 79.84 -60.37
CA GLU A 52 30.39 78.91 -60.62
C GLU A 52 31.33 78.86 -59.41
N GLN A 53 31.70 80.02 -58.86
CA GLN A 53 32.56 80.11 -57.68
C GLN A 53 31.90 79.46 -56.46
N SER A 54 30.61 79.72 -56.22
CA SER A 54 29.81 79.12 -55.15
C SER A 54 29.69 77.60 -55.29
N GLN A 55 29.49 77.09 -56.51
CA GLN A 55 29.42 75.65 -56.75
C GLN A 55 30.78 74.96 -56.58
N ASN A 56 31.87 75.59 -57.03
CA ASN A 56 33.20 75.04 -56.84
C ASN A 56 33.59 75.00 -55.35
N GLU A 57 33.26 76.03 -54.57
CA GLU A 57 33.43 76.04 -53.12
C GLU A 57 32.62 74.93 -52.44
N LYS A 58 31.35 74.75 -52.82
CA LYS A 58 30.52 73.63 -52.33
C LYS A 58 31.14 72.28 -52.69
N ARG A 59 31.66 72.09 -53.91
CA ARG A 59 32.29 70.84 -54.36
C ARG A 59 33.56 70.53 -53.58
N ILE A 60 34.42 71.52 -53.35
CA ILE A 60 35.63 71.35 -52.54
C ILE A 60 35.24 71.00 -51.09
N GLN A 61 34.22 71.68 -50.54
CA GLN A 61 33.75 71.43 -49.19
C GLN A 61 33.12 70.04 -49.03
N THR A 62 32.30 69.59 -49.98
CA THR A 62 31.72 68.24 -49.97
C THR A 62 32.80 67.18 -50.16
N GLN A 63 33.75 67.37 -51.09
CA GLN A 63 34.87 66.46 -51.29
C GLN A 63 35.73 66.32 -50.03
N ALA A 64 36.04 67.43 -49.34
CA ALA A 64 36.77 67.42 -48.08
C ALA A 64 35.99 66.71 -46.95
N LYS A 65 34.67 66.95 -46.84
CA LYS A 65 33.80 66.27 -45.88
C LYS A 65 33.72 64.77 -46.15
N THR A 66 33.52 64.37 -47.40
CA THR A 66 33.44 62.96 -47.81
C THR A 66 34.76 62.24 -47.55
N SER A 67 35.89 62.83 -47.92
CA SER A 67 37.22 62.26 -47.64
C SER A 67 37.45 62.08 -46.14
N LYS A 68 37.05 63.05 -45.31
CA LYS A 68 37.16 62.95 -43.86
C LYS A 68 36.31 61.82 -43.28
N VAL A 69 35.06 61.69 -43.72
CA VAL A 69 34.16 60.61 -43.27
C VAL A 69 34.69 59.24 -43.71
N LEU A 70 35.23 59.14 -44.93
CA LEU A 70 35.77 57.90 -45.47
C LEU A 70 37.04 57.47 -44.72
N GLN A 71 37.91 58.43 -44.37
CA GLN A 71 39.07 58.20 -43.52
C GLN A 71 38.66 57.74 -42.12
N GLN A 72 37.69 58.42 -41.49
CA GLN A 72 37.16 58.02 -40.18
C GLN A 72 36.52 56.63 -40.20
N ALA A 73 35.85 56.26 -41.30
CA ALA A 73 35.28 54.93 -41.49
C ALA A 73 36.36 53.85 -41.69
N LEU A 74 37.45 54.17 -42.38
CA LEU A 74 38.59 53.27 -42.51
C LEU A 74 39.33 53.08 -41.18
N ASP A 75 39.54 54.16 -40.42
CA ASP A 75 40.19 54.09 -39.13
C ASP A 75 39.34 53.28 -38.13
N SER A 76 38.02 53.50 -38.09
CA SER A 76 37.12 52.72 -37.24
C SER A 76 37.06 51.26 -37.66
N PHE A 77 37.05 50.97 -38.97
CA PHE A 77 37.11 49.60 -39.48
C PHE A 77 38.38 48.88 -39.02
N ASN A 78 39.55 49.51 -39.17
CA ASN A 78 40.83 48.93 -38.74
C ASN A 78 40.88 48.67 -37.23
N VAL A 79 40.31 49.56 -36.42
CA VAL A 79 40.18 49.33 -34.97
C VAL A 79 39.32 48.09 -34.69
N THR A 80 38.15 47.98 -35.34
CA THR A 80 37.26 46.82 -35.13
C THR A 80 37.87 45.50 -35.59
N VAL A 81 38.68 45.50 -36.66
CA VAL A 81 39.40 44.30 -37.12
C VAL A 81 40.41 43.84 -36.09
N ASN A 82 41.23 44.76 -35.55
CA ASN A 82 42.20 44.43 -34.51
C ASN A 82 41.53 43.91 -33.23
N GLU A 83 40.39 44.50 -32.84
CA GLU A 83 39.60 44.01 -31.70
C GLU A 83 39.09 42.59 -31.93
N LEU A 84 38.66 42.27 -33.16
CA LEU A 84 38.13 40.96 -33.52
C LEU A 84 39.23 39.89 -33.56
N GLU A 85 40.42 40.24 -34.05
CA GLU A 85 41.60 39.36 -34.00
C GLU A 85 42.02 39.07 -32.56
N ASN A 86 42.04 40.08 -31.69
CA ASN A 86 42.32 39.90 -30.27
C ASN A 86 41.28 39.01 -29.59
N LEU A 87 39.99 39.23 -29.85
CA LEU A 87 38.92 38.38 -29.33
C LEU A 87 39.07 36.92 -29.79
N GLN A 88 39.43 36.70 -31.06
CA GLN A 88 39.66 35.36 -31.57
C GLN A 88 40.83 34.66 -30.88
N ALA A 89 41.93 35.39 -30.63
CA ALA A 89 43.06 34.85 -29.86
C ALA A 89 42.64 34.47 -28.43
N THR A 90 41.92 35.35 -27.72
CA THR A 90 41.43 35.03 -26.36
C THR A 90 40.46 33.85 -26.34
N ARG A 91 39.63 33.68 -27.38
CA ARG A 91 38.72 32.53 -27.50
C ARG A 91 39.50 31.23 -27.61
N MET A 92 40.56 31.22 -28.43
CA MET A 92 41.40 30.05 -28.63
C MET A 92 42.15 29.67 -27.34
N GLU A 93 42.70 30.66 -26.62
CA GLU A 93 43.33 30.44 -25.31
C GLU A 93 42.36 29.86 -24.28
N LEU A 94 41.11 30.34 -24.25
CA LEU A 94 40.07 29.82 -23.36
C LEU A 94 39.63 28.40 -23.74
N GLU A 95 39.52 28.11 -25.05
CA GLU A 95 39.22 26.77 -25.55
C GLU A 95 40.32 25.76 -25.17
N ASP A 96 41.59 26.16 -25.29
CA ASP A 96 42.75 25.34 -24.88
C ASP A 96 42.77 25.13 -23.36
N ALA A 97 42.58 26.19 -22.56
CA ALA A 97 42.51 26.09 -21.11
C ALA A 97 41.35 25.18 -20.63
N LEU A 98 40.19 25.25 -21.30
CA LEU A 98 39.06 24.37 -21.02
C LEU A 98 39.37 22.91 -21.37
N ALA A 99 40.05 22.67 -22.49
CA ALA A 99 40.49 21.34 -22.90
C ALA A 99 41.48 20.75 -21.89
N ASP A 100 42.44 21.55 -21.42
CA ASP A 100 43.39 21.16 -20.37
C ASP A 100 42.69 20.81 -19.06
N HIS A 101 41.77 21.65 -18.58
CA HIS A 101 41.00 21.37 -17.36
C HIS A 101 40.12 20.11 -17.50
N CYS A 102 39.45 19.93 -18.65
CA CYS A 102 38.71 18.70 -18.93
C CYS A 102 39.64 17.48 -18.95
N SER A 103 40.84 17.61 -19.52
CA SER A 103 41.83 16.54 -19.55
C SER A 103 42.33 16.17 -18.15
N ILE A 104 42.47 17.11 -17.22
CA ILE A 104 42.87 16.82 -15.83
C ILE A 104 41.78 16.03 -15.09
N VAL A 105 40.51 16.34 -15.38
CA VAL A 105 39.35 15.66 -14.78
C VAL A 105 39.15 14.25 -15.39
N VAL A 106 39.54 14.06 -16.66
CA VAL A 106 39.26 12.85 -17.45
C VAL A 106 40.48 11.92 -17.63
N SER A 107 41.71 12.44 -17.71
CA SER A 107 42.92 11.67 -18.04
C SER A 107 43.65 11.07 -16.84
N GLU A 108 44.23 9.91 -17.14
CA GLU A 108 44.83 8.87 -16.32
C GLU A 108 46.21 9.21 -15.72
N LYS A 109 46.45 10.44 -15.22
CA LYS A 109 47.69 10.65 -14.45
C LYS A 109 47.51 10.16 -13.01
N PRO A 110 48.27 9.13 -12.58
CA PRO A 110 48.18 8.64 -11.22
C PRO A 110 48.68 9.75 -10.30
N ILE A 111 47.80 10.20 -9.40
CA ILE A 111 48.25 10.77 -8.14
C ILE A 111 49.04 9.64 -7.48
N GLU A 112 50.32 9.87 -7.21
CA GLU A 112 51.23 8.88 -6.62
C GLU A 112 50.52 8.11 -5.49
N ASP A 113 50.58 6.78 -5.58
CA ASP A 113 50.09 5.77 -4.62
C ASP A 113 48.65 5.22 -4.66
N SER A 114 47.88 5.33 -5.75
CA SER A 114 46.79 4.35 -5.92
C SER A 114 46.41 4.08 -7.38
N GLU A 115 46.27 2.80 -7.72
CA GLU A 115 45.63 2.19 -8.90
C GLU A 115 44.89 3.15 -9.86
N ASN A 116 45.15 3.01 -11.17
CA ASN A 116 44.60 3.67 -12.37
C ASN A 116 43.08 4.02 -12.37
N GLU A 117 42.58 4.76 -11.39
CA GLU A 117 41.20 5.28 -11.30
C GLU A 117 41.23 6.81 -11.40
N THR A 118 40.53 7.36 -12.40
CA THR A 118 40.33 8.81 -12.55
C THR A 118 39.61 9.40 -11.34
N LEU A 119 39.81 10.69 -11.07
CA LEU A 119 39.10 11.39 -9.98
C LEU A 119 37.58 11.23 -10.09
N MET A 120 37.03 11.25 -11.32
CA MET A 120 35.62 11.01 -11.57
C MET A 120 35.19 9.58 -11.18
N LYS A 121 35.98 8.55 -11.49
CA LYS A 121 35.71 7.16 -11.06
C LYS A 121 35.73 7.03 -9.53
N LYS A 122 36.71 7.67 -8.86
CA LYS A 122 36.79 7.70 -7.39
C LYS A 122 35.57 8.41 -6.77
N LEU A 123 35.13 9.53 -7.34
CA LEU A 123 33.96 10.27 -6.87
C LEU A 123 32.67 9.48 -7.06
N VAL A 124 32.50 8.81 -8.20
CA VAL A 124 31.36 7.90 -8.44
C VAL A 124 31.37 6.74 -7.45
N LYS A 125 32.53 6.14 -7.16
CA LYS A 125 32.68 5.06 -6.18
C LYS A 125 32.35 5.54 -4.76
N LEU A 126 32.83 6.72 -4.36
CA LEU A 126 32.47 7.35 -3.09
C LEU A 126 30.97 7.64 -3.01
N GLN A 127 30.36 8.16 -4.09
CA GLN A 127 28.92 8.39 -4.13
C GLN A 127 28.13 7.08 -3.96
N GLN A 128 28.53 6.02 -4.65
CA GLN A 128 27.93 4.68 -4.48
C GLN A 128 28.09 4.14 -3.05
N GLN A 129 29.25 4.39 -2.41
CA GLN A 129 29.48 4.03 -1.01
C GLN A 129 28.58 4.83 -0.06
N VAL A 130 28.45 6.14 -0.27
CA VAL A 130 27.54 7.00 0.51
C VAL A 130 26.09 6.54 0.35
N ASP A 131 25.65 6.27 -0.88
CA ASP A 131 24.30 5.78 -1.16
C ASP A 131 24.05 4.42 -0.50
N SER A 132 25.04 3.52 -0.53
CA SER A 132 24.97 2.22 0.14
C SER A 132 24.87 2.38 1.66
N LEU A 133 25.70 3.25 2.26
CA LEU A 133 25.69 3.51 3.70
C LEU A 133 24.37 4.15 4.15
N GLU A 134 23.81 5.08 3.38
CA GLU A 134 22.54 5.72 3.72
C GLU A 134 21.38 4.71 3.65
N ARG A 135 21.39 3.78 2.68
CA ARG A 135 20.43 2.66 2.63
C ARG A 135 20.56 1.74 3.85
N SER A 136 21.78 1.36 4.22
CA SER A 136 22.04 0.52 5.40
C SER A 136 21.60 1.21 6.70
N LYS A 137 21.88 2.52 6.84
CA LYS A 137 21.43 3.33 7.98
C LYS A 137 19.91 3.40 8.05
N GLN A 138 19.22 3.61 6.93
CA GLN A 138 17.76 3.64 6.91
C GLN A 138 17.16 2.28 7.27
N TYR A 139 17.75 1.19 6.78
CA TYR A 139 17.38 -0.17 7.16
C TYR A 139 17.52 -0.40 8.68
N LEU A 140 18.67 -0.05 9.26
CA LEU A 140 18.90 -0.17 10.70
C LEU A 140 17.93 0.70 11.52
N LYS A 141 17.62 1.91 11.05
CA LYS A 141 16.67 2.80 11.72
C LYS A 141 15.28 2.18 11.79
N VAL A 142 14.83 1.51 10.74
CA VAL A 142 13.55 0.78 10.77
C VAL A 142 13.57 -0.33 11.81
N LEU A 143 14.67 -1.10 11.91
CA LEU A 143 14.80 -2.15 12.92
C LEU A 143 14.74 -1.59 14.34
N VAL A 144 15.44 -0.48 14.61
CA VAL A 144 15.41 0.19 15.91
C VAL A 144 14.01 0.67 16.26
N VAL A 145 13.32 1.33 15.33
CA VAL A 145 11.94 1.79 15.56
C VAL A 145 11.00 0.61 15.82
N ALA A 146 11.16 -0.50 15.08
CA ALA A 146 10.35 -1.69 15.30
C ALA A 146 10.58 -2.31 16.69
N ASP A 147 11.83 -2.37 17.14
CA ASP A 147 12.20 -2.88 18.46
C ASP A 147 11.71 -1.97 19.59
N GLU A 148 11.84 -0.66 19.44
CA GLU A 148 11.33 0.34 20.39
C GLU A 148 9.81 0.23 20.55
N LEU A 149 9.06 0.17 19.43
CA LEU A 149 7.61 -0.01 19.44
C LEU A 149 7.21 -1.33 20.12
N SER A 150 7.91 -2.41 19.80
CA SER A 150 7.67 -3.72 20.42
C SER A 150 7.92 -3.69 21.93
N THR A 151 9.04 -3.12 22.36
CA THR A 151 9.39 -2.98 23.78
C THR A 151 8.39 -2.11 24.52
N ASN A 152 7.99 -0.98 23.94
CA ASN A 152 6.99 -0.08 24.52
C ASN A 152 5.63 -0.76 24.68
N ALA A 153 5.17 -1.52 23.68
CA ALA A 153 3.94 -2.30 23.75
C ALA A 153 4.01 -3.34 24.89
N LYS A 154 5.13 -4.06 25.02
CA LYS A 154 5.36 -5.06 26.08
C LYS A 154 5.42 -4.47 27.49
N GLN A 155 5.87 -3.22 27.66
CA GLN A 155 5.85 -2.55 28.95
C GLN A 155 4.47 -2.00 29.29
N LEU A 156 3.74 -1.49 28.29
CA LEU A 156 2.42 -0.89 28.49
C LEU A 156 1.34 -1.93 28.75
N ILE A 157 1.43 -3.14 28.19
CA ILE A 157 0.40 -4.19 28.36
C ILE A 157 0.17 -4.55 29.82
N GLU A 158 1.21 -4.47 30.66
CA GLU A 158 1.11 -4.76 32.10
C GLU A 158 0.34 -3.67 32.87
N LYS A 159 0.47 -2.41 32.45
CA LYS A 159 -0.13 -1.25 33.13
C LYS A 159 -1.51 -0.92 32.57
N SER A 160 -1.64 -0.91 31.25
CA SER A 160 -2.84 -0.52 30.52
C SER A 160 -2.88 -1.15 29.12
N PRO A 161 -3.66 -2.23 28.94
CA PRO A 161 -3.78 -2.91 27.64
C PRO A 161 -4.26 -2.00 26.51
N GLN A 162 -5.16 -1.06 26.79
CA GLN A 162 -5.59 -0.06 25.82
C GLN A 162 -4.43 0.79 25.29
N LYS A 163 -3.53 1.24 26.18
CA LYS A 163 -2.38 2.05 25.76
C LYS A 163 -1.35 1.24 24.99
N SER A 164 -1.23 -0.06 25.26
CA SER A 164 -0.32 -0.94 24.51
C SER A 164 -0.77 -1.22 23.08
N LEU A 165 -2.05 -1.00 22.74
CA LEU A 165 -2.53 -1.14 21.37
C LEU A 165 -1.94 -0.06 20.46
N VAL A 166 -1.65 1.14 20.97
CA VAL A 166 -1.07 2.24 20.16
C VAL A 166 0.29 1.89 19.54
N PRO A 167 1.32 1.47 20.30
CA PRO A 167 2.58 1.07 19.70
C PRO A 167 2.46 -0.20 18.84
N TYR A 168 1.51 -1.10 19.16
CA TYR A 168 1.22 -2.27 18.32
C TYR A 168 0.66 -1.86 16.96
N THR A 169 -0.33 -0.96 16.89
CA THR A 169 -0.90 -0.49 15.62
C THR A 169 0.11 0.30 14.81
N GLN A 170 0.97 1.09 15.47
CA GLN A 170 2.10 1.77 14.81
C GLN A 170 3.07 0.79 14.16
N LEU A 171 3.43 -0.31 14.86
CA LEU A 171 4.30 -1.35 14.31
C LEU A 171 3.64 -2.07 13.13
N ALA A 172 2.36 -2.42 13.24
CA ALA A 172 1.61 -3.06 12.16
C ALA A 172 1.49 -2.14 10.92
N HIS A 173 1.25 -0.84 11.13
CA HIS A 173 1.22 0.15 10.06
C HIS A 173 2.59 0.32 9.39
N LEU A 174 3.67 0.38 10.18
CA LEU A 174 5.04 0.41 9.66
C LEU A 174 5.34 -0.80 8.76
N ALA A 175 5.01 -2.01 9.24
CA ALA A 175 5.19 -3.24 8.48
C ALA A 175 4.39 -3.23 7.16
N ARG A 176 3.13 -2.75 7.20
CA ARG A 176 2.28 -2.64 6.01
C ARG A 176 2.83 -1.62 5.00
N ASN A 177 3.27 -0.45 5.46
CA ASN A 177 3.80 0.61 4.60
C ASN A 177 5.08 0.17 3.87
N ILE A 178 6.00 -0.48 4.59
CA ILE A 178 7.25 -0.98 3.98
C ILE A 178 6.95 -2.07 2.95
N LYS A 179 6.01 -2.97 3.26
CA LYS A 179 5.55 -4.00 2.31
C LYS A 179 4.87 -3.40 1.08
N SER A 180 4.09 -2.33 1.21
CA SER A 180 3.48 -1.62 0.07
C SER A 180 4.54 -0.99 -0.82
N ASN A 181 5.46 -0.23 -0.22
CA ASN A 181 6.53 0.45 -0.94
C ASN A 181 7.47 -0.54 -1.65
N SER A 182 7.77 -1.69 -1.02
CA SER A 182 8.55 -2.76 -1.65
C SER A 182 7.87 -3.32 -2.89
N LYS A 183 6.54 -3.51 -2.84
CA LYS A 183 5.75 -3.98 -3.98
C LYS A 183 5.69 -2.97 -5.11
N GLU A 184 5.49 -1.68 -4.80
CA GLU A 184 5.48 -0.59 -5.78
C GLU A 184 6.84 -0.46 -6.50
N ALA A 185 7.93 -0.73 -5.79
CA ALA A 185 9.28 -0.80 -6.35
C ALA A 185 9.58 -2.08 -7.16
N GLY A 186 8.62 -3.01 -7.28
CA GLY A 186 8.79 -4.28 -8.01
C GLY A 186 9.62 -5.34 -7.27
N HIS A 187 9.90 -5.16 -5.98
CA HIS A 187 10.61 -6.14 -5.16
C HIS A 187 9.64 -7.15 -4.55
N ALA A 188 9.84 -8.45 -4.83
CA ALA A 188 8.86 -9.49 -4.56
C ALA A 188 8.54 -9.68 -3.07
N VAL A 189 9.56 -9.67 -2.19
CA VAL A 189 9.48 -9.61 -0.71
C VAL A 189 10.90 -9.34 -0.20
N SER A 190 11.11 -8.35 0.67
CA SER A 190 12.40 -8.12 1.31
C SER A 190 12.54 -8.92 2.62
N HIS A 191 13.78 -9.19 3.05
CA HIS A 191 14.04 -9.75 4.38
C HIS A 191 13.48 -8.86 5.51
N LEU A 192 13.43 -7.54 5.26
CA LEU A 192 12.83 -6.58 6.19
C LEU A 192 11.33 -6.80 6.35
N ASP A 193 10.61 -7.04 5.25
CA ASP A 193 9.16 -7.31 5.30
C ASP A 193 8.85 -8.54 6.15
N THR A 194 9.64 -9.59 5.94
CA THR A 194 9.49 -10.85 6.69
C THR A 194 9.78 -10.63 8.17
N TYR A 195 10.87 -9.93 8.50
CA TYR A 195 11.24 -9.62 9.87
C TYR A 195 10.18 -8.76 10.58
N LEU A 196 9.69 -7.70 9.93
CA LEU A 196 8.69 -6.82 10.52
C LEU A 196 7.36 -7.53 10.73
N GLN A 197 6.92 -8.35 9.79
CA GLN A 197 5.71 -9.16 9.97
C GLN A 197 5.89 -10.15 11.13
N GLN A 198 7.03 -10.82 11.23
CA GLN A 198 7.35 -11.68 12.38
C GLN A 198 7.35 -10.91 13.70
N CYS A 199 7.86 -9.67 13.73
CA CYS A 199 7.81 -8.82 14.92
C CYS A 199 6.37 -8.49 15.33
N VAL A 200 5.49 -8.18 14.37
CA VAL A 200 4.06 -7.94 14.63
C VAL A 200 3.40 -9.20 15.18
N ASP A 201 3.59 -10.34 14.54
CA ASP A 201 2.95 -11.61 14.91
C ASP A 201 3.43 -12.09 16.29
N THR A 202 4.74 -12.00 16.56
CA THR A 202 5.32 -12.36 17.87
C THR A 202 4.85 -11.42 18.98
N LEU A 203 4.78 -10.11 18.71
CA LEU A 203 4.28 -9.15 19.68
C LEU A 203 2.81 -9.39 20.01
N TRP A 204 1.99 -9.67 18.99
CA TRP A 204 0.59 -10.02 19.18
C TRP A 204 0.41 -11.25 20.06
N GLU A 205 1.13 -12.35 19.77
CA GLU A 205 1.06 -13.56 20.58
C GLU A 205 1.59 -13.33 22.00
N ASP A 206 2.65 -12.53 22.19
CA ASP A 206 3.13 -12.14 23.52
C ASP A 206 2.05 -11.39 24.33
N MET A 207 1.40 -10.40 23.72
CA MET A 207 0.32 -9.63 24.34
C MET A 207 -0.87 -10.53 24.69
N LYS A 208 -1.28 -11.38 23.74
CA LYS A 208 -2.35 -12.37 23.92
C LYS A 208 -2.05 -13.35 25.05
N ASN A 209 -0.82 -13.88 25.12
CA ASN A 209 -0.39 -14.81 26.16
C ASN A 209 -0.42 -14.17 27.55
N ARG A 210 0.04 -12.91 27.66
CA ARG A 210 0.02 -12.15 28.93
C ARG A 210 -1.40 -11.91 29.43
N LEU A 211 -2.30 -11.43 28.56
CA LEU A 211 -3.71 -11.22 28.90
C LEU A 211 -4.42 -12.53 29.20
N THR A 212 -4.13 -13.59 28.45
CA THR A 212 -4.67 -14.94 28.69
C THR A 212 -4.27 -15.44 30.08
N LYS A 213 -3.00 -15.28 30.47
CA LYS A 213 -2.53 -15.67 31.82
C LYS A 213 -3.27 -14.91 32.92
N LYS A 214 -3.43 -13.58 32.77
CA LYS A 214 -4.19 -12.74 33.70
C LYS A 214 -5.66 -13.17 33.79
N PHE A 215 -6.29 -13.45 32.64
CA PHE A 215 -7.67 -13.90 32.60
C PHE A 215 -7.86 -15.27 33.25
N LYS A 216 -6.96 -16.24 33.01
CA LYS A 216 -6.97 -17.54 33.69
C LYS A 216 -6.91 -17.41 35.21
N GLN A 217 -6.10 -16.49 35.75
CA GLN A 217 -6.08 -16.22 37.20
C GLN A 217 -7.44 -15.73 37.73
N THR A 218 -8.17 -14.92 36.95
CA THR A 218 -9.53 -14.51 37.34
C THR A 218 -10.52 -15.67 37.28
N LEU A 219 -10.40 -16.57 36.29
CA LEU A 219 -11.21 -17.78 36.17
C LEU A 219 -10.97 -18.73 37.37
N ASP A 220 -9.72 -18.90 37.79
CA ASP A 220 -9.36 -19.70 38.97
C ASP A 220 -10.01 -19.13 40.24
N ALA A 221 -10.03 -17.80 40.40
CA ALA A 221 -10.69 -17.15 41.54
C ALA A 221 -12.22 -17.37 41.59
N PHE A 222 -12.82 -17.68 40.44
CA PHE A 222 -14.23 -18.09 40.27
C PHE A 222 -14.46 -19.60 40.39
N ASN A 223 -13.41 -20.40 40.59
CA ASN A 223 -13.44 -21.86 40.49
C ASN A 223 -13.99 -22.37 39.14
N TRP A 224 -13.79 -21.58 38.08
CA TRP A 224 -14.15 -21.99 36.73
C TRP A 224 -13.35 -23.25 36.34
N PRO A 225 -13.94 -24.26 35.67
CA PRO A 225 -15.23 -24.26 34.97
C PRO A 225 -16.39 -24.87 35.79
N THR A 226 -16.42 -24.64 37.10
CA THR A 226 -17.60 -25.02 37.89
C THR A 226 -18.73 -24.03 37.61
N PRO A 227 -19.97 -24.48 37.31
CA PRO A 227 -21.09 -23.59 37.04
C PRO A 227 -21.35 -22.60 38.18
N ILE A 228 -21.41 -21.32 37.85
CA ILE A 228 -21.73 -20.25 38.80
C ILE A 228 -23.25 -20.19 38.97
N LYS A 229 -23.74 -20.53 40.16
CA LYS A 229 -25.17 -20.51 40.47
C LYS A 229 -25.64 -19.08 40.79
N VAL A 230 -26.84 -18.75 40.33
CA VAL A 230 -27.56 -17.50 40.65
C VAL A 230 -28.54 -17.80 41.80
N PRO A 231 -28.69 -16.91 42.82
CA PRO A 231 -28.08 -15.58 42.97
C PRO A 231 -26.59 -15.62 43.32
N TYR A 232 -25.84 -14.62 42.84
CA TYR A 232 -24.41 -14.52 43.08
C TYR A 232 -24.10 -14.31 44.58
N PRO A 233 -23.07 -14.95 45.14
CA PRO A 233 -22.64 -14.69 46.52
C PRO A 233 -22.26 -13.21 46.73
N PRO A 234 -22.49 -12.62 47.91
CA PRO A 234 -22.25 -11.20 48.17
C PRO A 234 -20.77 -10.76 48.01
N ASN A 235 -19.81 -11.67 48.20
CA ASN A 235 -18.37 -11.40 48.01
C ASN A 235 -17.89 -11.55 46.55
N THR A 236 -18.81 -11.56 45.58
CA THR A 236 -18.48 -11.81 44.16
C THR A 236 -18.21 -10.52 43.38
N THR A 237 -18.58 -9.35 43.90
CA THR A 237 -18.50 -8.07 43.19
C THR A 237 -17.07 -7.71 42.77
N ASP A 238 -16.09 -7.85 43.67
CA ASP A 238 -14.68 -7.54 43.36
C ASP A 238 -14.05 -8.56 42.42
N LYS A 239 -14.41 -9.85 42.57
CA LYS A 239 -13.97 -10.89 41.64
C LYS A 239 -14.54 -10.64 40.25
N PHE A 240 -15.81 -10.26 40.18
CA PHE A 240 -16.51 -10.00 38.93
C PHE A 240 -15.97 -8.76 38.22
N SER A 241 -15.63 -7.70 38.96
CA SER A 241 -15.01 -6.50 38.37
C SER A 241 -13.65 -6.83 37.74
N ALA A 242 -12.83 -7.65 38.40
CA ALA A 242 -11.56 -8.13 37.86
C ALA A 242 -11.75 -9.03 36.62
N PHE A 243 -12.71 -9.96 36.66
CA PHE A 243 -13.07 -10.80 35.51
C PHE A 243 -13.58 -9.97 34.34
N ARG A 244 -14.52 -9.04 34.57
CA ARG A 244 -15.05 -8.12 33.55
C ARG A 244 -13.93 -7.34 32.90
N LYS A 245 -13.03 -6.76 33.70
CA LYS A 245 -11.86 -6.04 33.18
C LYS A 245 -10.98 -6.93 32.29
N ALA A 246 -10.60 -8.12 32.76
CA ALA A 246 -9.74 -9.02 31.99
C ALA A 246 -10.42 -9.56 30.72
N PHE A 247 -11.73 -9.82 30.76
CA PHE A 247 -12.54 -10.21 29.60
C PHE A 247 -12.56 -9.08 28.56
N THR A 248 -12.87 -7.84 28.98
CA THR A 248 -12.88 -6.68 28.09
C THR A 248 -11.50 -6.38 27.51
N GLU A 249 -10.42 -6.55 28.27
CA GLU A 249 -9.04 -6.39 27.78
C GLU A 249 -8.72 -7.38 26.63
N LEU A 250 -9.17 -8.63 26.72
CA LEU A 250 -9.02 -9.62 25.65
C LEU A 250 -9.89 -9.28 24.42
N LEU A 251 -11.11 -8.79 24.62
CA LEU A 251 -11.95 -8.31 23.53
C LEU A 251 -11.34 -7.11 22.80
N LEU A 252 -10.74 -6.18 23.56
CA LEU A 252 -10.04 -5.02 23.02
C LEU A 252 -8.84 -5.43 22.18
N LEU A 253 -8.08 -6.44 22.63
CA LEU A 253 -7.01 -7.01 21.84
C LEU A 253 -7.57 -7.58 20.53
N GLN A 254 -8.62 -8.39 20.59
CA GLN A 254 -9.24 -9.03 19.42
C GLN A 254 -9.82 -8.08 18.38
N ARG A 255 -10.12 -6.81 18.72
CA ARG A 255 -10.62 -5.86 17.72
C ARG A 255 -9.67 -5.88 16.52
N PRO A 256 -10.18 -6.14 15.31
CA PRO A 256 -9.34 -6.14 14.13
C PRO A 256 -8.55 -4.84 14.09
N ALA A 257 -7.23 -4.93 13.95
CA ALA A 257 -6.39 -3.74 13.79
C ALA A 257 -6.79 -2.91 12.55
N ASP A 258 -7.58 -3.49 11.63
CA ASP A 258 -8.16 -2.84 10.47
C ASP A 258 -9.62 -3.29 10.27
N VAL A 259 -10.59 -2.44 10.62
CA VAL A 259 -11.99 -2.58 10.16
C VAL A 259 -12.17 -1.95 8.75
N GLU A 260 -11.09 -1.56 8.07
CA GLU A 260 -11.16 -0.99 6.72
C GLU A 260 -11.03 -2.01 5.58
N GLU A 261 -10.64 -3.28 5.82
CA GLU A 261 -10.38 -4.25 4.72
C GLU A 261 -11.37 -5.42 4.58
N VAL A 262 -12.52 -5.40 5.27
CA VAL A 262 -13.68 -6.26 4.89
C VAL A 262 -14.63 -5.51 3.93
N SER A 263 -14.39 -4.22 3.70
CA SER A 263 -15.11 -3.38 2.74
C SER A 263 -14.31 -3.22 1.43
N LYS A 264 -13.87 -4.33 0.83
CA LYS A 264 -13.61 -4.37 -0.62
C LYS A 264 -14.78 -5.11 -1.26
N PRO A 265 -15.78 -4.41 -1.84
CA PRO A 265 -16.74 -5.06 -2.71
C PRO A 265 -15.99 -5.45 -3.97
N LEU A 266 -15.44 -6.66 -3.98
CA LEU A 266 -15.12 -7.32 -5.24
C LEU A 266 -16.46 -7.57 -5.92
N GLU A 267 -16.62 -6.91 -7.05
CA GLU A 267 -17.76 -7.01 -7.93
C GLU A 267 -18.03 -8.48 -8.29
N SER A 268 -19.01 -9.09 -7.62
CA SER A 268 -19.79 -10.17 -8.20
C SER A 268 -21.22 -10.04 -7.70
N LYS A 269 -22.06 -9.43 -8.54
CA LYS A 269 -23.51 -9.42 -8.38
C LYS A 269 -24.02 -10.87 -8.33
N ASN A 270 -24.96 -11.08 -7.40
CA ASN A 270 -25.83 -12.24 -7.19
C ASN A 270 -25.37 -13.22 -6.09
N SER A 271 -25.82 -13.01 -4.86
CA SER A 271 -26.78 -13.89 -4.14
C SER A 271 -26.73 -13.65 -2.62
N LYS A 272 -27.92 -13.43 -2.04
CA LYS A 272 -28.34 -13.60 -0.62
C LYS A 272 -27.41 -13.06 0.49
N GLU A 273 -27.92 -12.05 1.19
CA GLU A 273 -27.62 -11.59 2.57
C GLU A 273 -26.27 -11.99 3.19
N ASP A 274 -25.50 -10.95 3.54
CA ASP A 274 -24.15 -10.95 4.10
C ASP A 274 -23.93 -11.91 5.30
N ASN A 275 -23.63 -13.18 5.02
CA ASN A 275 -23.05 -14.10 6.00
C ASN A 275 -21.59 -13.71 6.27
N VAL A 276 -21.37 -12.68 7.10
CA VAL A 276 -20.03 -12.30 7.56
C VAL A 276 -19.55 -13.30 8.60
N LEU A 277 -18.60 -14.16 8.22
CA LEU A 277 -17.97 -15.11 9.14
C LEU A 277 -17.25 -14.37 10.28
N LEU A 278 -17.86 -14.40 11.47
CA LEU A 278 -17.33 -13.75 12.67
C LEU A 278 -16.25 -14.62 13.35
N PRO A 279 -15.07 -14.07 13.68
CA PRO A 279 -14.01 -14.83 14.34
C PRO A 279 -14.36 -15.14 15.82
N PRO A 280 -13.97 -16.31 16.36
CA PRO A 280 -14.27 -16.64 17.74
C PRO A 280 -13.66 -15.73 18.78
N LEU A 281 -14.48 -15.40 19.80
CA LEU A 281 -14.08 -14.54 20.90
C LEU A 281 -12.96 -15.20 21.70
N LEU A 282 -11.77 -14.58 21.71
CA LEU A 282 -10.61 -14.98 22.48
C LEU A 282 -10.95 -15.33 23.94
N PRO A 283 -11.67 -14.46 24.71
CA PRO A 283 -12.01 -14.82 26.09
C PRO A 283 -12.93 -16.04 26.17
N MET A 284 -13.82 -16.27 25.19
CA MET A 284 -14.68 -17.45 25.17
C MET A 284 -13.89 -18.73 24.88
N GLN A 285 -12.95 -18.68 23.94
CA GLN A 285 -12.06 -19.81 23.66
C GLN A 285 -11.29 -20.25 24.93
N ILE A 286 -10.80 -19.28 25.71
CA ILE A 286 -10.09 -19.55 26.97
C ILE A 286 -11.04 -20.13 28.04
N MET A 287 -12.26 -19.61 28.16
CA MET A 287 -13.25 -20.15 29.10
C MET A 287 -13.63 -21.59 28.77
N VAL A 288 -13.72 -21.95 27.49
CA VAL A 288 -14.15 -23.29 27.05
C VAL A 288 -13.00 -24.31 27.09
N GLU A 289 -11.74 -23.88 27.04
CA GLU A 289 -10.55 -24.74 27.08
C GLU A 289 -10.59 -25.84 28.19
N PRO A 290 -10.79 -25.53 29.49
CA PRO A 290 -10.82 -26.57 30.53
C PRO A 290 -11.99 -27.54 30.40
N LEU A 291 -13.11 -27.11 29.81
CA LEU A 291 -14.26 -27.97 29.50
C LEU A 291 -13.93 -28.93 28.35
N ILE A 292 -13.23 -28.44 27.31
CA ILE A 292 -12.74 -29.29 26.22
C ILE A 292 -11.72 -30.30 26.75
N VAL A 293 -10.80 -29.90 27.62
CA VAL A 293 -9.83 -30.84 28.24
C VAL A 293 -10.57 -31.93 29.01
N ARG A 294 -11.57 -31.58 29.82
CA ARG A 294 -12.41 -32.55 30.54
C ARG A 294 -13.17 -33.47 29.58
N PHE A 295 -13.79 -32.93 28.53
CA PHE A 295 -14.46 -33.69 27.48
C PHE A 295 -13.50 -34.71 26.86
N ARG A 296 -12.32 -34.28 26.44
CA ARG A 296 -11.28 -35.15 25.85
C ARG A 296 -10.82 -36.23 26.80
N TYR A 297 -10.65 -35.90 28.07
CA TYR A 297 -10.29 -36.88 29.08
C TYR A 297 -11.35 -37.98 29.21
N HIS A 298 -12.64 -37.68 29.16
CA HIS A 298 -13.69 -38.68 29.25
C HIS A 298 -13.98 -39.42 27.93
N PHE A 299 -13.87 -38.74 26.79
CA PHE A 299 -14.39 -39.23 25.52
C PHE A 299 -13.34 -39.40 24.42
N ASP A 300 -12.08 -39.00 24.61
CA ASP A 300 -10.97 -39.25 23.68
C ASP A 300 -9.84 -40.11 24.28
N SER A 301 -9.98 -40.57 25.53
CA SER A 301 -8.95 -41.36 26.22
C SER A 301 -9.33 -42.83 26.36
N LYS A 302 -8.53 -43.61 27.10
CA LYS A 302 -8.80 -45.02 27.43
C LYS A 302 -9.82 -45.20 28.57
N ARG A 303 -10.56 -44.16 28.95
CA ARG A 303 -11.54 -44.23 30.03
C ARG A 303 -12.75 -45.09 29.60
N PRO A 304 -13.43 -45.79 30.52
CA PRO A 304 -14.64 -46.56 30.23
C PRO A 304 -15.80 -45.73 29.64
N THR A 305 -15.75 -44.41 29.83
CA THR A 305 -16.71 -43.45 29.26
C THR A 305 -16.53 -43.21 27.76
N ASN A 306 -15.36 -43.54 27.19
CA ASN A 306 -15.12 -43.42 25.76
C ASN A 306 -15.63 -44.68 25.03
N ARG A 307 -16.94 -44.74 24.81
CA ARG A 307 -17.61 -45.85 24.13
C ARG A 307 -18.11 -45.43 22.76
N ILE A 308 -17.68 -46.14 21.73
CA ILE A 308 -18.10 -45.87 20.35
C ILE A 308 -19.58 -46.23 20.11
N ASP A 309 -20.10 -47.20 20.86
CA ASP A 309 -21.48 -47.66 20.81
C ASP A 309 -22.45 -46.80 21.65
N LYS A 310 -21.92 -45.82 22.39
CA LYS A 310 -22.68 -44.92 23.27
C LYS A 310 -22.42 -43.44 22.99
N PRO A 311 -22.66 -42.97 21.74
CA PRO A 311 -22.46 -41.58 21.38
C PRO A 311 -23.34 -40.61 22.18
N GLU A 312 -24.50 -41.05 22.65
CA GLU A 312 -25.41 -40.27 23.50
C GLU A 312 -24.76 -39.73 24.77
N TRP A 313 -23.70 -40.38 25.28
CA TRP A 313 -23.02 -39.97 26.51
C TRP A 313 -22.29 -38.64 26.37
N TYR A 314 -21.52 -38.47 25.28
CA TYR A 314 -20.76 -37.22 25.09
C TYR A 314 -21.68 -36.09 24.63
N PHE A 315 -22.76 -36.39 23.90
CA PHE A 315 -23.80 -35.42 23.57
C PHE A 315 -24.53 -34.93 24.81
N SER A 316 -24.99 -35.84 25.68
CA SER A 316 -25.66 -35.50 26.94
C SER A 316 -24.77 -34.69 27.87
N HIS A 317 -23.46 -35.00 27.91
CA HIS A 317 -22.47 -34.23 28.66
C HIS A 317 -22.38 -32.79 28.16
N VAL A 318 -22.34 -32.58 26.84
CA VAL A 318 -22.28 -31.25 26.23
C VAL A 318 -23.56 -30.47 26.48
N ILE A 319 -24.74 -31.06 26.26
CA ILE A 319 -26.03 -30.40 26.55
C ILE A 319 -26.13 -30.01 28.02
N THR A 320 -25.74 -30.90 28.93
CA THR A 320 -25.73 -30.59 30.38
C THR A 320 -24.77 -29.45 30.69
N THR A 321 -23.57 -29.47 30.13
CA THR A 321 -22.58 -28.40 30.29
C THR A 321 -23.14 -27.06 29.82
N ILE A 322 -23.79 -27.01 28.65
CA ILE A 322 -24.41 -25.79 28.11
C ILE A 322 -25.49 -25.28 29.07
N ARG A 323 -26.40 -26.16 29.49
CA ARG A 323 -27.50 -25.82 30.40
C ARG A 323 -26.99 -25.25 31.73
N GLU A 324 -25.99 -25.86 32.34
CA GLU A 324 -25.45 -25.44 33.63
C GLU A 324 -24.76 -24.07 33.57
N HIS A 325 -24.09 -23.75 32.47
CA HIS A 325 -23.38 -22.48 32.30
C HIS A 325 -24.25 -21.36 31.71
N SER A 326 -25.40 -21.70 31.12
CA SER A 326 -26.28 -20.75 30.43
C SER A 326 -26.64 -19.51 31.27
N PRO A 327 -27.06 -19.62 32.55
CA PRO A 327 -27.46 -18.43 33.33
C PRO A 327 -26.36 -17.38 33.47
N PHE A 328 -25.11 -17.82 33.67
CA PHE A 328 -23.96 -16.92 33.77
C PHE A 328 -23.62 -16.30 32.40
N LEU A 329 -23.70 -17.09 31.32
CA LEU A 329 -23.40 -16.66 29.96
C LEU A 329 -24.41 -15.63 29.45
N THR A 330 -25.71 -15.88 29.61
CA THR A 330 -26.78 -15.00 29.11
C THR A 330 -26.99 -13.76 29.97
N GLY A 331 -26.51 -13.76 31.22
CA GLY A 331 -26.57 -12.61 32.11
C GLY A 331 -25.25 -11.85 32.13
N ALA A 332 -24.35 -12.29 33.00
CA ALA A 332 -23.15 -11.55 33.35
C ALA A 332 -22.15 -11.43 32.19
N VAL A 333 -21.94 -12.48 31.40
CA VAL A 333 -21.01 -12.44 30.25
C VAL A 333 -21.60 -11.65 29.09
N GLN A 334 -22.90 -11.82 28.79
CA GLN A 334 -23.57 -11.06 27.73
C GLN A 334 -23.46 -9.56 27.96
N ALA A 335 -23.69 -9.07 29.19
CA ALA A 335 -23.53 -7.66 29.52
C ALA A 335 -22.13 -7.12 29.18
N ILE A 336 -21.06 -7.92 29.40
CA ILE A 336 -19.69 -7.53 29.07
C ILE A 336 -19.49 -7.45 27.55
N VAL A 337 -20.07 -8.39 26.80
CA VAL A 337 -19.99 -8.43 25.33
C VAL A 337 -20.70 -7.23 24.73
N ASP A 338 -21.90 -6.91 25.23
CA ASP A 338 -22.70 -5.77 24.80
C ASP A 338 -21.99 -4.45 25.10
N ASP A 339 -21.50 -4.26 26.34
CA ASP A 339 -20.76 -3.06 26.76
C ASP A 339 -19.47 -2.84 25.94
N ALA A 340 -18.87 -3.90 25.41
CA ALA A 340 -17.66 -3.84 24.60
C ALA A 340 -17.92 -3.52 23.11
N GLY A 341 -19.20 -3.42 22.70
CA GLY A 341 -19.62 -3.13 21.33
C GLY A 341 -19.61 -4.36 20.41
N PHE A 342 -19.72 -5.58 20.96
CA PHE A 342 -19.76 -6.84 20.21
C PHE A 342 -21.21 -7.32 20.02
N GLU A 343 -22.11 -6.42 19.62
CA GLU A 343 -23.57 -6.63 19.55
C GLU A 343 -24.00 -7.83 18.69
N LYS A 344 -23.20 -8.19 17.67
CA LYS A 344 -23.45 -9.35 16.80
C LYS A 344 -23.17 -10.70 17.49
N TYR A 345 -22.56 -10.69 18.68
CA TYR A 345 -22.20 -11.91 19.41
C TYR A 345 -23.18 -12.17 20.57
N HIS A 346 -23.73 -13.36 20.57
CA HIS A 346 -24.42 -13.91 21.74
C HIS A 346 -23.46 -14.81 22.52
N ALA A 347 -23.17 -14.47 23.78
CA ALA A 347 -22.20 -15.16 24.62
C ALA A 347 -22.50 -16.65 24.76
N LYS A 348 -23.78 -17.03 24.91
CA LYS A 348 -24.21 -18.43 24.96
C LYS A 348 -23.91 -19.17 23.65
N ASN A 349 -24.21 -18.56 22.50
CA ASN A 349 -23.97 -19.19 21.21
C ASN A 349 -22.47 -19.28 20.93
N GLU A 350 -21.69 -18.26 21.29
CA GLU A 350 -20.24 -18.28 21.17
C GLU A 350 -19.60 -19.40 22.02
N PHE A 351 -20.10 -19.59 23.24
CA PHE A 351 -19.70 -20.70 24.10
C PHE A 351 -20.02 -22.06 23.47
N ILE A 352 -21.24 -22.23 22.97
CA ILE A 352 -21.67 -23.45 22.27
C ILE A 352 -20.75 -23.70 21.06
N ARG A 353 -20.53 -22.69 20.22
CA ARG A 353 -19.68 -22.80 19.03
C ARG A 353 -18.27 -23.26 19.36
N CYS A 354 -17.66 -22.69 20.40
CA CYS A 354 -16.34 -23.13 20.87
C CYS A 354 -16.36 -24.58 21.39
N LEU A 355 -17.41 -24.99 22.09
CA LEU A 355 -17.54 -26.34 22.64
C LEU A 355 -17.78 -27.40 21.55
N LEU A 356 -18.53 -27.04 20.49
CA LEU A 356 -18.80 -27.89 19.34
C LEU A 356 -17.53 -28.31 18.59
N VAL A 357 -16.44 -27.55 18.67
CA VAL A 357 -15.14 -27.96 18.12
C VAL A 357 -14.69 -29.32 18.67
N ALA A 358 -14.93 -29.59 19.95
CA ALA A 358 -14.59 -30.88 20.54
C ALA A 358 -15.48 -32.02 20.03
N VAL A 359 -16.78 -31.76 19.87
CA VAL A 359 -17.77 -32.72 19.35
C VAL A 359 -17.47 -33.07 17.89
N THR A 360 -17.34 -32.06 17.04
CA THR A 360 -17.03 -32.22 15.61
C THR A 360 -15.71 -32.97 15.41
N ARG A 361 -14.68 -32.69 16.23
CA ARG A 361 -13.41 -33.42 16.18
C ARG A 361 -13.57 -34.87 16.64
N LYS A 362 -14.33 -35.13 17.71
CA LYS A 362 -14.62 -36.49 18.20
C LYS A 362 -15.33 -37.32 17.13
N LEU A 363 -16.35 -36.74 16.50
CA LEU A 363 -17.09 -37.37 15.40
C LEU A 363 -16.15 -37.69 14.24
N ASN A 364 -15.40 -36.70 13.75
CA ASN A 364 -14.43 -36.88 12.65
C ASN A 364 -13.44 -38.02 12.91
N ASN A 365 -12.91 -38.11 14.13
CA ASN A 365 -11.97 -39.17 14.51
C ASN A 365 -12.65 -40.54 14.66
N SER A 366 -13.95 -40.57 14.94
CA SER A 366 -14.70 -41.81 15.14
C SER A 366 -15.21 -42.39 13.82
N VAL A 367 -15.52 -41.56 12.81
CA VAL A 367 -16.10 -42.03 11.53
C VAL A 367 -15.33 -43.19 10.89
N PRO A 368 -13.99 -43.16 10.75
CA PRO A 368 -13.26 -44.28 10.15
C PRO A 368 -13.51 -45.62 10.83
N THR A 369 -13.69 -45.63 12.15
CA THR A 369 -14.01 -46.85 12.92
C THR A 369 -15.49 -47.22 12.79
N LEU A 370 -16.38 -46.23 12.79
CA LEU A 370 -17.82 -46.41 12.64
C LEU A 370 -18.19 -47.09 11.31
N LEU A 371 -17.45 -46.79 10.23
CA LEU A 371 -17.69 -47.40 8.92
C LEU A 371 -17.56 -48.93 8.92
N ASN A 372 -16.84 -49.51 9.88
CA ASN A 372 -16.71 -50.97 10.04
C ASN A 372 -17.92 -51.60 10.77
N SER A 373 -18.82 -50.79 11.33
CA SER A 373 -19.95 -51.26 12.14
C SER A 373 -21.23 -50.50 11.75
N PRO A 374 -21.96 -50.97 10.72
CA PRO A 374 -23.13 -50.27 10.17
C PRO A 374 -24.18 -49.87 11.21
N GLN A 375 -24.49 -50.76 12.16
CA GLN A 375 -25.50 -50.49 13.21
C GLN A 375 -25.08 -49.34 14.13
N ILE A 376 -23.81 -49.35 14.58
CA ILE A 376 -23.27 -48.30 15.45
C ILE A 376 -23.15 -46.98 14.67
N PHE A 377 -22.83 -47.04 13.38
CA PHE A 377 -22.78 -45.87 12.53
C PHE A 377 -24.13 -45.19 12.37
N SER A 378 -25.19 -45.94 12.01
CA SER A 378 -26.55 -45.40 11.91
C SER A 378 -27.04 -44.84 13.25
N HIS A 379 -26.82 -45.57 14.36
CA HIS A 379 -27.10 -45.06 15.72
C HIS A 379 -26.39 -43.74 16.01
N THR A 380 -25.10 -43.62 15.67
CA THR A 380 -24.34 -42.38 15.90
C THR A 380 -24.87 -41.22 15.07
N VAL A 381 -25.25 -41.44 13.81
CA VAL A 381 -25.86 -40.39 12.98
C VAL A 381 -27.21 -39.97 13.57
N PHE A 382 -28.05 -40.92 13.99
CA PHE A 382 -29.32 -40.64 14.65
C PHE A 382 -29.14 -39.79 15.91
N GLU A 383 -28.24 -40.19 16.82
CA GLU A 383 -27.95 -39.43 18.04
C GLU A 383 -27.37 -38.03 17.74
N THR A 384 -26.60 -37.89 16.66
CA THR A 384 -26.10 -36.58 16.21
C THR A 384 -27.24 -35.68 15.75
N LEU A 385 -28.22 -36.22 15.01
CA LEU A 385 -29.41 -35.48 14.59
C LEU A 385 -30.25 -35.03 15.80
N GLN A 386 -30.43 -35.90 16.80
CA GLN A 386 -31.12 -35.55 18.05
C GLN A 386 -30.39 -34.46 18.84
N PHE A 387 -29.06 -34.53 18.89
CA PHE A 387 -28.24 -33.49 19.50
C PHE A 387 -28.37 -32.15 18.77
N ASP A 388 -28.29 -32.15 17.44
CA ASP A 388 -28.46 -30.94 16.62
C ASP A 388 -29.85 -30.33 16.79
N GLN A 389 -30.90 -31.16 16.82
CA GLN A 389 -32.26 -30.73 17.09
C GLN A 389 -32.40 -30.09 18.48
N THR A 390 -31.81 -30.71 19.51
CA THR A 390 -31.82 -30.15 20.87
C THR A 390 -31.15 -28.77 20.91
N LEU A 391 -30.00 -28.60 20.25
CA LEU A 391 -29.34 -27.31 20.19
C LEU A 391 -30.18 -26.25 19.44
N ARG A 392 -30.83 -26.64 18.34
CA ARG A 392 -31.67 -25.75 17.54
C ARG A 392 -32.94 -25.34 18.28
N GLU A 393 -33.67 -26.30 18.84
CA GLU A 393 -35.02 -26.07 19.41
C GLU A 393 -35.00 -25.68 20.88
N LEU A 394 -34.16 -26.32 21.70
CA LEU A 394 -34.13 -26.04 23.15
C LEU A 394 -33.17 -24.89 23.48
N HIS A 395 -31.99 -24.90 22.86
CA HIS A 395 -30.99 -23.86 23.12
C HIS A 395 -31.08 -22.67 22.17
N MET A 396 -31.93 -22.73 21.13
CA MET A 396 -32.07 -21.67 20.12
C MET A 396 -30.69 -21.25 19.57
N TYR A 397 -29.84 -22.24 19.30
CA TYR A 397 -28.47 -22.01 18.88
C TYR A 397 -28.42 -21.55 17.43
N THR A 398 -27.81 -20.37 17.23
CA THR A 398 -27.50 -19.78 15.93
C THR A 398 -26.03 -19.36 15.93
N PRO A 399 -25.22 -19.75 14.93
CA PRO A 399 -23.80 -19.40 14.90
C PRO A 399 -23.66 -17.88 14.72
N PRO A 400 -22.72 -17.21 15.40
CA PRO A 400 -22.51 -15.78 15.19
C PRO A 400 -22.16 -15.46 13.74
N GLY A 401 -22.91 -14.53 13.13
CA GLY A 401 -22.73 -14.10 11.74
C GLY A 401 -23.30 -15.05 10.67
N GLN A 402 -24.12 -16.03 11.06
CA GLN A 402 -24.81 -16.93 10.15
C GLN A 402 -26.29 -17.06 10.52
N ASP A 403 -27.16 -17.11 9.52
CA ASP A 403 -28.61 -17.30 9.76
C ASP A 403 -28.97 -18.76 10.04
N GLU A 404 -28.20 -19.70 9.48
CA GLU A 404 -28.45 -21.13 9.60
C GLU A 404 -27.23 -21.91 10.10
N TRP A 405 -27.47 -22.93 10.92
CA TRP A 405 -26.47 -23.90 11.35
C TRP A 405 -26.75 -25.27 10.76
N GLY A 406 -25.80 -25.77 9.95
CA GLY A 406 -25.89 -27.08 9.31
C GLY A 406 -25.81 -28.28 10.26
N GLY A 407 -25.47 -28.06 11.53
CA GLY A 407 -25.42 -29.12 12.54
C GLY A 407 -24.07 -29.83 12.62
N CYS A 408 -23.85 -30.61 13.68
CA CYS A 408 -22.73 -31.55 13.74
C CYS A 408 -22.89 -32.71 12.75
N VAL A 409 -24.10 -32.96 12.24
CA VAL A 409 -24.35 -33.97 11.20
C VAL A 409 -23.57 -33.70 9.91
N GLU A 410 -23.15 -32.46 9.66
CA GLU A 410 -22.28 -32.09 8.54
C GLU A 410 -20.98 -32.89 8.48
N VAL A 411 -20.50 -33.41 9.62
CA VAL A 411 -19.35 -34.30 9.64
C VAL A 411 -19.57 -35.51 8.73
N PHE A 412 -20.79 -36.07 8.71
CA PHE A 412 -21.12 -37.24 7.91
C PHE A 412 -21.49 -36.90 6.47
N THR A 413 -22.14 -35.77 6.24
CA THR A 413 -22.63 -35.37 4.91
C THR A 413 -21.57 -34.63 4.10
N GLY A 414 -20.63 -33.94 4.74
CA GLY A 414 -19.62 -33.10 4.10
C GLY A 414 -18.59 -33.89 3.28
N LYS A 415 -18.29 -35.14 3.66
CA LYS A 415 -17.45 -36.04 2.86
C LYS A 415 -18.32 -37.01 2.05
N LYS A 416 -18.24 -36.91 0.73
CA LYS A 416 -19.01 -37.74 -0.22
C LYS A 416 -18.89 -39.24 0.06
N GLU A 417 -17.73 -39.70 0.50
CA GLU A 417 -17.48 -41.11 0.85
C GLU A 417 -18.28 -41.56 2.09
N TRP A 418 -18.25 -40.75 3.15
CA TRP A 418 -18.96 -41.04 4.40
C TRP A 418 -20.47 -40.95 4.21
N PHE A 419 -20.92 -39.95 3.46
CA PHE A 419 -22.33 -39.81 3.10
C PHE A 419 -22.85 -41.01 2.29
N LYS A 420 -22.10 -41.45 1.27
CA LYS A 420 -22.44 -42.65 0.49
C LYS A 420 -22.48 -43.91 1.36
N ALA A 421 -21.53 -44.06 2.28
CA ALA A 421 -21.53 -45.18 3.21
C ALA A 421 -22.78 -45.17 4.09
N TRP A 422 -23.16 -44.00 4.60
CA TRP A 422 -24.38 -43.86 5.40
C TRP A 422 -25.63 -44.25 4.61
N LEU A 423 -25.80 -43.73 3.39
CA LEU A 423 -26.92 -44.10 2.51
C LEU A 423 -26.99 -45.61 2.23
N LYS A 424 -25.83 -46.28 2.12
CA LYS A 424 -25.78 -47.74 1.94
C LYS A 424 -26.28 -48.46 3.20
N VAL A 425 -25.84 -48.03 4.37
CA VAL A 425 -26.28 -48.59 5.67
C VAL A 425 -27.78 -48.42 5.86
N GLU A 426 -28.32 -47.24 5.61
CA GLU A 426 -29.76 -46.96 5.76
C GLU A 426 -30.60 -47.81 4.82
N LYS A 427 -30.19 -47.96 3.55
CA LYS A 427 -30.89 -48.85 2.60
C LYS A 427 -30.90 -50.30 3.07
N THR A 428 -29.79 -50.80 3.61
CA THR A 428 -29.71 -52.17 4.12
C THR A 428 -30.57 -52.34 5.38
N CYS A 429 -30.56 -51.38 6.31
CA CYS A 429 -31.40 -51.43 7.51
C CYS A 429 -32.89 -51.34 7.18
N MET A 430 -33.28 -50.49 6.21
CA MET A 430 -34.64 -50.41 5.71
C MET A 430 -35.10 -51.74 5.10
N TYR A 431 -34.26 -52.39 4.29
CA TYR A 431 -34.57 -53.69 3.68
C TYR A 431 -34.72 -54.80 4.72
N ILE A 432 -33.87 -54.83 5.76
CA ILE A 432 -33.96 -55.79 6.86
C ILE A 432 -35.23 -55.54 7.70
N SER A 433 -35.59 -54.27 7.98
CA SER A 433 -36.83 -53.96 8.69
C SER A 433 -38.06 -54.44 7.91
N VAL A 434 -38.10 -54.21 6.58
CA VAL A 434 -39.20 -54.64 5.71
C VAL A 434 -39.29 -56.17 5.61
N LEU A 435 -38.15 -56.87 5.58
CA LEU A 435 -38.11 -58.33 5.60
C LEU A 435 -38.59 -58.90 6.94
N MET A 436 -38.18 -58.32 8.07
CA MET A 436 -38.66 -58.71 9.41
C MET A 436 -40.17 -58.50 9.53
N THR A 437 -40.70 -57.37 9.06
CA THR A 437 -42.15 -57.12 9.07
C THR A 437 -42.92 -58.08 8.15
N LYS A 438 -42.34 -58.48 7.01
CA LYS A 438 -42.95 -59.47 6.11
C LYS A 438 -42.88 -60.91 6.65
N SER A 439 -41.81 -61.30 7.32
CA SER A 439 -41.68 -62.62 7.95
C SER A 439 -42.63 -62.80 9.14
N TYR A 440 -42.94 -61.73 9.89
CA TYR A 440 -43.96 -61.78 10.95
C TYR A 440 -45.40 -61.85 10.41
N VAL A 441 -45.68 -61.31 9.22
CA VAL A 441 -47.03 -61.37 8.60
C VAL A 441 -47.29 -62.71 7.90
N SER A 442 -46.26 -63.48 7.52
CA SER A 442 -46.41 -64.82 6.93
C SER A 442 -46.44 -65.98 7.94
N CYS A 443 -46.35 -65.70 9.24
CA CYS A 443 -46.43 -66.71 10.32
C CYS A 443 -47.65 -66.52 11.25
N GLY A 444 -48.66 -65.77 10.80
CA GLY A 444 -49.95 -65.62 11.48
C GLY A 444 -51.02 -66.53 10.90
#